data_AF-A0A5C7SSC6-F1
#
_entry.id   AF-A0A5C7SSC6-F1
#
_cell.length_a   1.000
_cell.length_b   1.000
_cell.length_c   1.000
_cell.angle_alpha   90.00
_cell.angle_beta   90.00
_cell.angle_gamma   90.00
#
_symmetry.space_group_name_H-M   'P 1'
#
loop_
_entity.id
_entity.type
_entity.pdbx_description
1 polymer ?
#
loop_
_entity_poly.entity_id
_entity_poly.type
_entity_poly.pdbx_seq_one_letter_code
_entity_poly.pdbx_strand_id
1 'polypeptide(L)'
;MQDPKERARLAMESILKWRAIVPMNPLVLCDGSDFDFQSSVSTLPGSGSVECLHFPNNVDLIQQHGRGYGEGEIVRYALAHSQLIQSAGCFAKCTSKLWVENFNECIQQWNGKALLKGVFDNVFSPRSTTKLAYIDTRFYAMGIDVYQQFFLHAHHAIRTNDGYGLEESFRDIFLANRLKGCLMCPPPIICGVGGGTGVYYKNTALRTFKEKWRYALTKRNPLFSSWFS
;
A
#
# COMPACT_ATOMS: atom_id res chain seq x y z
N MET A 1 8.44 14.13 9.25
CA MET A 1 9.05 13.77 10.55
C MET A 1 10.53 13.60 10.31
N GLN A 2 11.35 14.50 10.87
CA GLN A 2 12.78 14.60 10.56
C GLN A 2 13.67 13.80 11.51
N ASP A 3 13.19 13.38 12.69
CA ASP A 3 13.99 12.61 13.65
C ASP A 3 14.17 11.14 13.22
N PRO A 4 15.40 10.70 12.89
CA PRO A 4 15.67 9.32 12.51
C PRO A 4 15.30 8.29 13.57
N LYS A 5 15.46 8.63 14.87
CA LYS A 5 15.14 7.70 15.98
C LYS A 5 13.65 7.41 16.02
N GLU A 6 12.83 8.45 15.86
CA GLU A 6 11.38 8.30 15.84
C GLU A 6 10.90 7.57 14.59
N ARG A 7 11.52 7.80 13.42
CA ARG A 7 11.24 7.00 12.21
C ARG A 7 11.50 5.52 12.47
N ALA A 8 12.64 5.19 13.09
CA ALA A 8 12.99 3.81 13.39
C ALA A 8 12.05 3.18 14.40
N ARG A 9 11.72 3.89 15.49
CA ARG A 9 10.74 3.45 16.49
C ARG A 9 9.40 3.09 15.86
N LEU A 10 8.88 3.94 14.97
CA LEU A 10 7.60 3.73 14.28
C LEU A 10 7.65 2.56 13.28
N ALA A 11 8.78 2.36 12.60
CA ALA A 11 8.97 1.19 11.74
C ALA A 11 8.96 -0.12 12.56
N MET A 12 9.65 -0.14 13.70
CA MET A 12 9.66 -1.29 14.61
C MET A 12 8.28 -1.57 15.20
N GLU A 13 7.54 -0.53 15.60
CA GLU A 13 6.15 -0.64 16.04
C GLU A 13 5.28 -1.31 14.97
N SER A 14 5.43 -0.90 13.72
CA SER A 14 4.71 -1.50 12.59
C SER A 14 5.04 -2.97 12.40
N ILE A 15 6.32 -3.36 12.48
CA ILE A 15 6.74 -4.78 12.41
C ILE A 15 6.07 -5.61 13.51
N LEU A 16 6.07 -5.11 14.76
CA LEU A 16 5.41 -5.81 15.87
C LEU A 16 3.91 -5.97 15.63
N LYS A 17 3.24 -4.96 15.07
CA LYS A 17 1.82 -5.06 14.70
C LYS A 17 1.60 -6.10 13.59
N TRP A 18 2.42 -6.10 12.55
CA TRP A 18 2.35 -7.11 11.50
C TRP A 18 2.60 -8.53 12.02
N ARG A 19 3.60 -8.74 12.89
CA ARG A 19 3.84 -10.03 13.54
C ARG A 19 2.66 -10.51 14.39
N ALA A 20 1.93 -9.60 15.01
CA ALA A 20 0.72 -9.98 15.76
C ALA A 20 -0.44 -10.38 14.83
N ILE A 21 -0.57 -9.74 13.65
CA ILE A 21 -1.65 -9.98 12.69
C ILE A 21 -1.40 -11.24 11.85
N VAL A 22 -0.14 -11.46 11.47
CA VAL A 22 0.32 -12.56 10.60
C VAL A 22 1.66 -13.13 11.10
N PRO A 23 1.66 -13.90 12.20
CA PRO A 23 2.89 -14.33 12.87
C PRO A 23 3.79 -15.23 12.03
N MET A 24 3.23 -15.93 11.03
CA MET A 24 3.95 -16.87 10.18
C MET A 24 4.33 -16.29 8.82
N ASN A 25 3.86 -15.09 8.47
CA ASN A 25 4.16 -14.49 7.17
C ASN A 25 5.57 -13.86 7.22
N PRO A 26 6.42 -14.14 6.22
CA PRO A 26 7.68 -13.42 6.06
C PRO A 26 7.42 -11.93 5.83
N LEU A 27 8.24 -11.07 6.42
CA LEU A 27 8.18 -9.62 6.24
C LEU A 27 9.42 -9.13 5.51
N VAL A 28 9.27 -8.07 4.72
CA VAL A 28 10.37 -7.32 4.13
C VAL A 28 10.26 -5.88 4.56
N LEU A 29 11.30 -5.34 5.19
CA LEU A 29 11.43 -3.92 5.48
C LEU A 29 12.46 -3.33 4.52
N CYS A 30 12.01 -2.51 3.58
CA CYS A 30 12.88 -1.84 2.61
C CYS A 30 12.93 -0.33 2.86
N ASP A 31 14.13 0.21 3.09
CA ASP A 31 14.35 1.64 3.32
C ASP A 31 15.06 2.31 2.14
N GLY A 32 14.54 3.47 1.73
CA GLY A 32 15.14 4.27 0.65
C GLY A 32 16.05 5.40 1.14
N SER A 33 16.35 5.48 2.43
CA SER A 33 17.29 6.45 3.01
C SER A 33 18.63 5.83 3.40
N ASP A 34 18.91 4.63 2.90
CA ASP A 34 20.10 3.84 3.18
C ASP A 34 20.32 3.50 4.67
N PHE A 35 19.24 3.48 5.46
CA PHE A 35 19.32 3.12 6.88
C PHE A 35 19.18 1.60 7.07
N ASP A 36 20.19 0.96 7.65
CA ASP A 36 20.15 -0.46 7.97
C ASP A 36 19.33 -0.74 9.24
N PHE A 37 18.20 -1.41 9.06
CA PHE A 37 17.28 -1.81 10.13
C PHE A 37 17.62 -3.16 10.78
N GLN A 38 18.59 -3.91 10.27
CA GLN A 38 18.85 -5.30 10.70
C GLN A 38 19.08 -5.42 12.21
N SER A 39 19.87 -4.50 12.77
CA SER A 39 20.16 -4.44 14.21
C SER A 39 18.92 -4.12 15.06
N SER A 40 18.02 -3.28 14.56
CA SER A 40 16.79 -2.92 15.28
C SER A 40 15.80 -4.09 15.26
N VAL A 41 15.66 -4.74 14.11
CA VAL A 41 14.74 -5.86 13.91
C VAL A 41 15.17 -7.12 14.66
N SER A 42 16.47 -7.40 14.77
CA SER A 42 16.99 -8.59 15.48
C SER A 42 16.69 -8.57 16.98
N THR A 43 16.46 -7.39 17.56
CA THR A 43 16.07 -7.23 18.97
C THR A 43 14.57 -7.38 19.21
N LEU A 44 13.74 -7.41 18.15
CA LEU A 44 12.29 -7.50 18.30
C LEU A 44 11.83 -8.92 18.62
N PRO A 45 10.90 -9.09 19.59
CA PRO A 45 10.32 -10.40 19.88
C PRO A 45 9.48 -10.94 18.70
N GLY A 46 9.45 -12.27 18.58
CA GLY A 46 8.65 -13.00 17.58
C GLY A 46 9.51 -13.90 16.67
N SER A 47 8.89 -14.94 16.12
CA SER A 47 9.55 -16.00 15.35
C SER A 47 9.54 -15.80 13.83
N GLY A 48 8.82 -14.79 13.33
CA GLY A 48 8.71 -14.52 11.88
C GLY A 48 9.98 -13.90 11.30
N SER A 49 10.44 -14.44 10.16
CA SER A 49 11.59 -13.92 9.42
C SER A 49 11.30 -12.51 8.89
N VAL A 50 12.26 -11.62 9.05
CA VAL A 50 12.22 -10.27 8.48
C VAL A 50 13.49 -10.06 7.67
N GLU A 51 13.34 -9.80 6.38
CA GLU A 51 14.42 -9.37 5.51
C GLU A 51 14.50 -7.84 5.54
N CYS A 52 15.67 -7.31 5.88
CA CYS A 52 15.93 -5.87 5.84
C CYS A 52 16.69 -5.53 4.56
N LEU A 53 16.16 -4.61 3.78
CA LEU A 53 16.79 -4.04 2.60
C LEU A 53 16.95 -2.54 2.81
N HIS A 54 18.04 -1.97 2.31
CA HIS A 54 18.25 -0.54 2.30
C HIS A 54 19.03 -0.14 1.06
N PHE A 55 18.75 1.06 0.58
CA PHE A 55 19.50 1.69 -0.50
C PHE A 55 19.29 3.20 -0.47
N PRO A 56 20.21 3.97 -1.08
CA PRO A 56 20.01 5.40 -1.25
C PRO A 56 19.09 5.65 -2.45
N ASN A 57 17.87 6.15 -2.19
CA ASN A 57 17.01 6.68 -3.25
C ASN A 57 17.66 7.88 -3.97
N ASN A 58 17.16 8.19 -5.16
CA ASN A 58 17.55 9.41 -5.84
C ASN A 58 16.87 10.64 -5.20
N VAL A 59 17.61 11.33 -4.33
CA VAL A 59 17.11 12.49 -3.58
C VAL A 59 16.64 13.61 -4.50
N ASP A 60 17.35 13.88 -5.59
CA ASP A 60 17.00 14.96 -6.54
C ASP A 60 15.67 14.67 -7.22
N LEU A 61 15.46 13.43 -7.67
CA LEU A 61 14.19 13.02 -8.28
C LEU A 61 13.04 12.99 -7.27
N ILE A 62 13.30 12.65 -6.00
CA ILE A 62 12.28 12.76 -4.95
C ILE A 62 11.91 14.22 -4.67
N GLN A 63 12.88 15.14 -4.68
CA GLN A 63 12.59 16.57 -4.54
C GLN A 63 11.78 17.09 -5.72
N GLN A 64 12.09 16.65 -6.93
CA GLN A 64 11.40 17.06 -8.16
C GLN A 64 9.99 16.45 -8.28
N HIS A 65 9.85 15.14 -8.05
CA HIS A 65 8.63 14.37 -8.31
C HIS A 65 7.85 14.04 -7.03
N GLY A 66 8.34 14.40 -5.86
CA GLY A 66 7.68 14.15 -4.58
C GLY A 66 7.83 12.73 -4.06
N ARG A 67 7.22 12.47 -2.89
CA ARG A 67 7.44 11.25 -2.10
C ARG A 67 6.95 9.97 -2.79
N GLY A 68 5.91 10.06 -3.61
CA GLY A 68 5.39 8.93 -4.37
C GLY A 68 6.44 8.37 -5.33
N TYR A 69 7.38 9.21 -5.81
CA TYR A 69 8.52 8.76 -6.61
C TYR A 69 9.39 7.78 -5.81
N GLY A 70 9.82 8.19 -4.62
CA GLY A 70 10.62 7.37 -3.72
C GLY A 70 9.91 6.10 -3.25
N GLU A 71 8.58 6.13 -3.08
CA GLU A 71 7.81 4.91 -2.79
C GLU A 71 7.87 3.89 -3.94
N GLY A 72 7.81 4.36 -5.19
CA GLY A 72 7.98 3.51 -6.36
C GLY A 72 9.37 2.91 -6.46
N GLU A 73 10.42 3.71 -6.20
CA GLU A 73 11.80 3.21 -6.17
C GLU A 73 12.00 2.13 -5.10
N ILE A 74 11.44 2.30 -3.90
CA ILE A 74 11.52 1.32 -2.83
C ILE A 74 10.92 -0.03 -3.25
N VAL A 75 9.74 -0.02 -3.85
CA VAL A 75 9.10 -1.26 -4.30
C VAL A 75 9.89 -1.90 -5.44
N ARG A 76 10.37 -1.10 -6.40
CA ARG A 76 11.23 -1.57 -7.49
C ARG A 76 12.51 -2.23 -6.95
N TYR A 77 13.16 -1.62 -5.97
CA TYR A 77 14.36 -2.15 -5.35
C TYR A 77 14.06 -3.46 -4.60
N ALA A 78 13.00 -3.48 -3.79
CA ALA A 78 12.59 -4.67 -3.05
C ALA A 78 12.29 -5.87 -3.97
N LEU A 79 11.61 -5.66 -5.10
CA LEU A 79 11.35 -6.73 -6.08
C LEU A 79 12.64 -7.30 -6.69
N ALA A 80 13.63 -6.45 -6.93
CA ALA A 80 14.89 -6.85 -7.54
C ALA A 80 15.84 -7.56 -6.56
N HIS A 81 15.76 -7.29 -5.26
CA HIS A 81 16.77 -7.74 -4.28
C HIS A 81 16.23 -8.66 -3.17
N SER A 82 14.91 -8.67 -2.92
CA SER A 82 14.35 -9.52 -1.86
C SER A 82 14.23 -10.96 -2.29
N GLN A 83 14.88 -11.86 -1.55
CA GLN A 83 14.74 -13.31 -1.75
C GLN A 83 13.33 -13.78 -1.33
N LEU A 84 12.77 -13.19 -0.27
CA LEU A 84 11.42 -13.54 0.21
C LEU A 84 10.35 -13.19 -0.82
N ILE A 85 10.41 -12.00 -1.42
CA ILE A 85 9.45 -11.60 -2.45
C ILE A 85 9.61 -12.48 -3.69
N GLN A 86 10.83 -12.67 -4.17
CA GLN A 86 11.10 -13.47 -5.38
C GLN A 86 10.62 -14.91 -5.23
N SER A 87 10.88 -15.55 -4.09
CA SER A 87 10.43 -16.92 -3.82
C SER A 87 8.91 -17.04 -3.70
N ALA A 88 8.22 -16.03 -3.16
CA ALA A 88 6.78 -16.03 -3.04
C ALA A 88 6.05 -15.76 -4.38
N GLY A 89 6.68 -15.06 -5.32
CA GLY A 89 6.06 -14.67 -6.60
C GLY A 89 4.99 -13.58 -6.49
N CYS A 90 4.65 -13.14 -5.28
CA CYS A 90 3.71 -12.08 -4.98
C CYS A 90 4.10 -11.36 -3.68
N PHE A 91 3.52 -10.18 -3.44
CA PHE A 91 3.79 -9.41 -2.24
C PHE A 91 2.56 -8.58 -1.82
N ALA A 92 2.52 -8.19 -0.54
CA ALA A 92 1.61 -7.16 -0.03
C ALA A 92 2.43 -5.97 0.46
N LYS A 93 2.33 -4.84 -0.23
CA LYS A 93 2.99 -3.59 0.16
C LYS A 93 2.16 -2.90 1.23
N CYS A 94 2.79 -2.47 2.30
CA CYS A 94 2.25 -1.46 3.22
C CYS A 94 3.29 -0.37 3.45
N THR A 95 2.89 0.90 3.52
CA THR A 95 3.82 1.98 3.89
C THR A 95 4.38 1.72 5.29
N SER A 96 5.70 1.85 5.48
CA SER A 96 6.47 1.27 6.60
C SER A 96 5.94 1.52 8.01
N LYS A 97 5.27 2.65 8.26
CA LYS A 97 4.72 3.03 9.57
C LYS A 97 3.25 2.65 9.77
N LEU A 98 2.70 1.86 8.85
CA LEU A 98 1.30 1.47 8.80
C LEU A 98 1.13 -0.04 8.83
N TRP A 99 -0.04 -0.48 9.29
CA TRP A 99 -0.50 -1.86 9.21
C TRP A 99 -1.98 -1.92 8.85
N VAL A 100 -2.46 -3.10 8.48
CA VAL A 100 -3.87 -3.34 8.14
C VAL A 100 -4.50 -4.29 9.15
N GLU A 101 -5.39 -3.78 10.00
CA GLU A 101 -5.99 -4.57 11.10
C GLU A 101 -6.79 -5.77 10.60
N ASN A 102 -7.52 -5.61 9.49
CA ASN A 102 -8.29 -6.67 8.85
C ASN A 102 -7.55 -7.30 7.66
N PHE A 103 -6.22 -7.41 7.73
CA PHE A 103 -5.40 -7.97 6.63
C PHE A 103 -5.90 -9.35 6.18
N ASN A 104 -6.17 -10.24 7.13
CA ASN A 104 -6.64 -11.60 6.85
C ASN A 104 -7.98 -11.60 6.10
N GLU A 105 -8.90 -10.68 6.42
CA GLU A 105 -10.17 -10.53 5.67
C GLU A 105 -9.93 -10.02 4.24
N CYS A 106 -8.97 -9.11 4.05
CA CYS A 106 -8.66 -8.56 2.73
C CYS A 106 -8.02 -9.60 1.82
N ILE A 107 -7.07 -10.38 2.33
CA ILE A 107 -6.29 -11.34 1.53
C ILE A 107 -7.05 -12.62 1.20
N GLN A 108 -8.16 -12.91 1.90
CA GLN A 108 -9.06 -14.03 1.56
C GLN A 108 -9.59 -13.98 0.12
N GLN A 109 -9.58 -12.80 -0.49
CA GLN A 109 -10.03 -12.57 -1.86
C GLN A 109 -8.90 -12.56 -2.88
N TRP A 110 -7.71 -13.00 -2.47
CA TRP A 110 -6.56 -13.06 -3.35
C TRP A 110 -6.87 -13.88 -4.60
N ASN A 111 -6.79 -13.22 -5.75
CA ASN A 111 -7.15 -13.78 -7.05
C ASN A 111 -5.91 -14.20 -7.88
N GLY A 112 -4.73 -14.23 -7.26
CA GLY A 112 -3.46 -14.50 -7.94
C GLY A 112 -2.90 -13.33 -8.76
N LYS A 113 -3.58 -12.16 -8.81
CA LYS A 113 -3.20 -11.03 -9.67
C LYS A 113 -2.93 -9.76 -8.88
N ALA A 114 -3.97 -9.16 -8.32
CA ALA A 114 -3.90 -7.90 -7.61
C ALA A 114 -5.10 -7.72 -6.70
N LEU A 115 -4.84 -7.07 -5.56
CA LEU A 115 -5.82 -6.53 -4.65
C LEU A 115 -5.43 -5.09 -4.34
N LEU A 116 -6.33 -4.17 -4.67
CA LEU A 116 -6.19 -2.73 -4.60
C LEU A 116 -7.34 -2.13 -3.79
N LYS A 117 -7.10 -0.97 -3.17
CA LYS A 117 -8.15 -0.19 -2.52
C LYS A 117 -8.56 0.98 -3.40
N GLY A 118 -9.72 0.87 -4.08
CA GLY A 118 -10.32 1.97 -4.84
C GLY A 118 -11.06 2.97 -3.94
N VAL A 119 -10.79 4.27 -4.10
CA VAL A 119 -11.54 5.31 -3.39
C VAL A 119 -12.56 5.90 -4.35
N PHE A 120 -13.83 5.88 -3.95
CA PHE A 120 -14.94 6.29 -4.79
C PHE A 120 -15.61 7.56 -4.27
N ASP A 121 -15.76 8.56 -5.13
CA ASP A 121 -16.53 9.77 -4.85
C ASP A 121 -18.01 9.56 -5.15
N ASN A 122 -18.85 10.42 -4.57
CA ASN A 122 -20.28 10.53 -4.88
C ASN A 122 -21.15 9.27 -4.65
N VAL A 123 -20.63 8.24 -3.98
CA VAL A 123 -21.36 6.98 -3.74
C VAL A 123 -22.71 7.19 -3.03
N PHE A 124 -22.79 8.16 -2.13
CA PHE A 124 -24.02 8.49 -1.39
C PHE A 124 -24.78 9.69 -1.97
N SER A 125 -24.34 10.23 -3.10
CA SER A 125 -24.90 11.45 -3.70
C SER A 125 -25.85 11.08 -4.83
N PRO A 126 -27.18 11.19 -4.66
CA PRO A 126 -28.14 10.74 -5.67
C PRO A 126 -28.12 11.58 -6.97
N ARG A 127 -27.56 12.80 -6.92
CA ARG A 127 -27.48 13.74 -8.05
C ARG A 127 -26.12 13.73 -8.77
N SER A 128 -25.19 12.88 -8.34
CA SER A 128 -23.83 12.87 -8.87
C SER A 128 -23.41 11.46 -9.23
N THR A 129 -22.82 11.28 -10.40
CA THR A 129 -22.30 9.97 -10.82
C THR A 129 -21.16 9.54 -9.90
N THR A 130 -21.27 8.31 -9.40
CA THR A 130 -20.18 7.66 -8.68
C THR A 130 -18.98 7.50 -9.61
N LYS A 131 -17.78 7.85 -9.12
CA LYS A 131 -16.54 7.74 -9.90
C LYS A 131 -15.43 7.17 -9.02
N LEU A 132 -14.52 6.43 -9.62
CA LEU A 132 -13.26 6.06 -8.99
C LEU A 132 -12.37 7.30 -8.94
N ALA A 133 -12.16 7.83 -7.74
CA ALA A 133 -11.38 9.04 -7.51
C ALA A 133 -9.88 8.76 -7.65
N TYR A 134 -9.39 7.73 -6.96
CA TYR A 134 -7.99 7.29 -6.98
C TYR A 134 -7.85 5.86 -6.43
N ILE A 135 -6.65 5.28 -6.53
CA ILE A 135 -6.28 4.01 -5.86
C ILE A 135 -5.39 4.34 -4.67
N ASP A 136 -5.77 3.92 -3.46
CA ASP A 136 -5.00 4.16 -2.24
C ASP A 136 -3.77 3.25 -2.21
N THR A 137 -2.59 3.83 -2.42
CA THR A 137 -1.30 3.11 -2.58
C THR A 137 -0.62 2.80 -1.26
N ARG A 138 -1.20 3.20 -0.12
CA ARG A 138 -0.66 2.89 1.22
C ARG A 138 -0.68 1.39 1.51
N PHE A 139 -1.65 0.66 0.95
CA PHE A 139 -1.69 -0.80 1.02
C PHE A 139 -2.26 -1.41 -0.27
N TYR A 140 -1.57 -2.42 -0.79
CA TYR A 140 -2.04 -3.27 -1.89
C TYR A 140 -1.31 -4.61 -1.87
N ALA A 141 -1.87 -5.62 -2.54
CA ALA A 141 -1.18 -6.88 -2.82
C ALA A 141 -1.17 -7.17 -4.32
N MET A 142 -0.07 -7.69 -4.85
CA MET A 142 0.09 -7.96 -6.28
C MET A 142 1.03 -9.15 -6.54
N GLY A 143 0.80 -9.84 -7.65
CA GLY A 143 1.78 -10.71 -8.27
C GLY A 143 2.93 -9.86 -8.80
N ILE A 144 4.15 -10.40 -8.75
CA ILE A 144 5.34 -9.71 -9.26
C ILE A 144 5.18 -9.41 -10.74
N ASP A 145 4.65 -10.37 -11.51
CA ASP A 145 4.38 -10.26 -12.94
C ASP A 145 3.41 -9.10 -13.25
N VAL A 146 2.30 -9.01 -12.52
CA VAL A 146 1.30 -7.95 -12.67
C VAL A 146 1.90 -6.59 -12.32
N TYR A 147 2.67 -6.50 -11.23
CA TYR A 147 3.32 -5.25 -10.86
C TYR A 147 4.36 -4.82 -11.90
N GLN A 148 5.22 -5.73 -12.34
CA GLN A 148 6.25 -5.46 -13.34
C GLN A 148 5.64 -5.02 -14.67
N GLN A 149 4.57 -5.69 -15.11
CA GLN A 149 3.89 -5.40 -16.37
C GLN A 149 3.22 -4.03 -16.37
N PHE A 150 2.53 -3.66 -15.28
CA PHE A 150 1.64 -2.49 -15.31
C PHE A 150 2.08 -1.33 -14.42
N PHE A 151 2.66 -1.60 -13.25
CA PHE A 151 2.83 -0.61 -12.18
C PHE A 151 4.29 -0.23 -11.89
N LEU A 152 5.26 -0.96 -12.44
CA LEU A 152 6.70 -0.75 -12.20
C LEU A 152 7.14 0.70 -12.40
N HIS A 153 6.60 1.35 -13.42
CA HIS A 153 6.94 2.72 -13.80
C HIS A 153 5.86 3.75 -13.45
N ALA A 154 4.85 3.38 -12.66
CA ALA A 154 3.77 4.29 -12.26
C ALA A 154 4.31 5.58 -11.63
N HIS A 155 5.36 5.45 -10.82
CA HIS A 155 5.99 6.56 -10.13
C HIS A 155 6.70 7.58 -11.04
N HIS A 156 7.05 7.21 -12.28
CA HIS A 156 7.62 8.15 -13.26
C HIS A 156 6.57 9.14 -13.80
N ALA A 157 5.28 8.81 -13.72
CA ALA A 157 4.20 9.65 -14.24
C ALA A 157 3.78 10.77 -13.27
N ILE A 158 4.39 10.84 -12.08
CA ILE A 158 4.00 11.79 -11.02
C ILE A 158 4.34 13.22 -11.45
N ARG A 159 3.34 14.10 -11.32
CA ARG A 159 3.44 15.53 -11.58
C ARG A 159 2.86 16.27 -10.37
N THR A 160 3.69 16.40 -9.33
CA THR A 160 3.27 16.96 -8.03
C THR A 160 2.68 18.35 -8.15
N ASN A 161 3.22 19.19 -9.03
CA ASN A 161 2.73 20.57 -9.25
C ASN A 161 1.32 20.61 -9.86
N ASP A 162 0.89 19.54 -10.53
CA ASP A 162 -0.44 19.42 -11.12
C ASP A 162 -1.43 18.67 -10.21
N GLY A 163 -1.01 18.34 -8.97
CA GLY A 163 -1.79 17.52 -8.05
C GLY A 163 -1.94 16.06 -8.50
N TYR A 164 -1.07 15.57 -9.40
CA TYR A 164 -1.10 14.21 -9.92
C TYR A 164 -0.04 13.36 -9.21
N GLY A 165 -0.47 12.55 -8.24
CA GLY A 165 0.36 11.69 -7.42
C GLY A 165 0.44 10.25 -7.90
N LEU A 166 0.99 9.40 -7.03
CA LEU A 166 1.11 7.96 -7.28
C LEU A 166 -0.27 7.30 -7.29
N GLU A 167 -1.19 7.75 -6.43
CA GLU A 167 -2.56 7.26 -6.35
C GLU A 167 -3.37 7.50 -7.64
N GLU A 168 -3.18 8.66 -8.28
CA GLU A 168 -3.77 8.96 -9.59
C GLU A 168 -3.15 8.12 -10.70
N SER A 169 -1.82 7.92 -10.67
CA SER A 169 -1.14 7.04 -11.63
C SER A 169 -1.66 5.61 -11.57
N PHE A 170 -1.80 5.05 -10.36
CA PHE A 170 -2.35 3.70 -10.17
C PHE A 170 -3.78 3.59 -10.69
N ARG A 171 -4.62 4.62 -10.48
CA ARG A 171 -5.99 4.67 -11.02
C ARG A 171 -5.98 4.63 -12.54
N ASP A 172 -5.16 5.46 -13.18
CA ASP A 172 -5.15 5.57 -14.64
C ASP A 172 -4.64 4.28 -15.29
N ILE A 173 -3.61 3.64 -14.70
CA ILE A 173 -3.14 2.31 -15.11
C ILE A 173 -4.25 1.27 -14.97
N PHE A 174 -4.97 1.25 -13.83
CA PHE A 174 -6.08 0.34 -13.59
C PHE A 174 -7.18 0.48 -14.65
N LEU A 175 -7.56 1.71 -14.98
CA LEU A 175 -8.62 2.00 -15.96
C LEU A 175 -8.17 1.71 -17.40
N ALA A 176 -6.96 2.14 -17.78
CA ALA A 176 -6.42 1.96 -19.13
C ALA A 176 -6.26 0.47 -19.48
N ASN A 177 -5.82 -0.36 -18.52
CA ASN A 177 -5.66 -1.79 -18.71
C ASN A 177 -6.94 -2.60 -18.42
N ARG A 178 -8.04 -1.93 -18.07
CA ARG A 178 -9.36 -2.54 -17.80
C ARG A 178 -9.27 -3.68 -16.79
N LEU A 179 -8.51 -3.49 -15.73
CA LEU A 179 -8.30 -4.52 -14.71
C LEU A 179 -9.63 -4.88 -14.04
N LYS A 180 -9.86 -6.18 -13.85
CA LYS A 180 -11.09 -6.75 -13.29
C LYS A 180 -10.76 -7.69 -12.16
N GLY A 181 -11.66 -7.77 -11.17
CA GLY A 181 -11.47 -8.59 -9.98
C GLY A 181 -10.35 -8.11 -9.07
N CYS A 182 -9.84 -6.88 -9.23
CA CYS A 182 -8.64 -6.41 -8.53
C CYS A 182 -8.92 -5.46 -7.35
N LEU A 183 -10.17 -5.08 -7.07
CA LEU A 183 -10.51 -4.26 -5.89
C LEU A 183 -10.87 -5.16 -4.71
N MET A 184 -10.34 -4.83 -3.52
CA MET A 184 -10.61 -5.55 -2.27
C MET A 184 -12.06 -5.38 -1.81
N CYS A 185 -12.64 -6.38 -1.15
CA CYS A 185 -13.95 -6.28 -0.50
C CYS A 185 -14.06 -7.24 0.70
N PRO A 186 -13.50 -6.93 1.87
CA PRO A 186 -13.67 -5.60 2.46
C PRO A 186 -12.52 -4.64 2.15
N PRO A 187 -12.75 -3.32 2.26
CA PRO A 187 -11.65 -2.35 2.21
C PRO A 187 -10.69 -2.56 3.39
N PRO A 188 -9.38 -2.30 3.21
CA PRO A 188 -8.41 -2.43 4.28
C PRO A 188 -8.55 -1.29 5.31
N ILE A 189 -8.49 -1.66 6.58
CA ILE A 189 -8.51 -0.78 7.75
C ILE A 189 -7.06 -0.42 8.09
N ILE A 190 -6.58 0.68 7.52
CA ILE A 190 -5.19 1.13 7.65
C ILE A 190 -5.01 1.90 8.95
N CYS A 191 -4.12 1.42 9.81
CA CYS A 191 -3.75 2.02 11.10
C CYS A 191 -2.25 2.36 11.13
N GLY A 192 -1.82 3.13 12.13
CA GLY A 192 -0.42 3.54 12.32
C GLY A 192 -0.20 5.03 12.13
N VAL A 193 1.02 5.45 11.78
CA VAL A 193 1.42 6.86 11.76
C VAL A 193 1.67 7.37 10.34
N GLY A 194 0.97 8.44 9.97
CA GLY A 194 1.13 9.11 8.68
C GLY A 194 2.58 9.52 8.39
N GLY A 195 3.07 9.15 7.19
CA GLY A 195 4.38 9.52 6.65
C GLY A 195 4.69 11.03 6.76
N GLY A 196 3.73 11.85 6.31
CA GLY A 196 3.87 13.32 6.24
C GLY A 196 3.41 14.09 7.46
N THR A 197 2.41 13.59 8.18
CA THR A 197 1.74 14.35 9.25
C THR A 197 2.24 13.99 10.65
N GLY A 198 2.82 12.80 10.84
CA GLY A 198 3.17 12.30 12.19
C GLY A 198 1.95 11.98 13.06
N VAL A 199 0.73 12.05 12.50
CA VAL A 199 -0.52 11.80 13.21
C VAL A 199 -0.87 10.32 13.12
N TYR A 200 -1.26 9.73 14.25
CA TYR A 200 -1.83 8.39 14.28
C TYR A 200 -3.19 8.35 13.57
N TYR A 201 -3.34 7.45 12.61
CA TYR A 201 -4.62 7.13 12.01
C TYR A 201 -5.52 6.49 13.06
N LYS A 202 -6.55 7.22 13.52
CA LYS A 202 -7.64 6.69 14.33
C LYS A 202 -8.83 6.39 13.43
N ASN A 203 -9.06 5.12 13.11
CA ASN A 203 -10.29 4.70 12.44
C ASN A 203 -11.38 4.51 13.49
N THR A 204 -12.33 5.44 13.55
CA THR A 204 -13.52 5.26 14.37
C THR A 204 -14.41 4.16 13.78
N ALA A 205 -15.13 3.43 14.61
CA ALA A 205 -16.06 2.39 14.16
C ALA A 205 -17.06 2.92 13.11
N LEU A 206 -17.54 4.15 13.29
CA LEU A 206 -18.42 4.83 12.32
C LEU A 206 -17.75 5.04 10.96
N ARG A 207 -16.48 5.48 10.94
CA ARG A 207 -15.73 5.67 9.69
C ARG A 207 -15.53 4.33 8.97
N THR A 208 -15.13 3.30 9.71
CA THR A 208 -14.95 1.94 9.17
C THR A 208 -16.25 1.39 8.59
N PHE A 209 -17.36 1.53 9.33
CA PHE A 209 -18.68 1.11 8.88
C PHE A 209 -19.11 1.85 7.61
N LYS A 210 -18.95 3.18 7.58
CA LYS A 210 -19.28 4.00 6.40
C LYS A 210 -18.48 3.58 5.17
N GLU A 211 -17.21 3.23 5.33
CA GLU A 211 -16.37 2.77 4.22
C GLU A 211 -16.76 1.37 3.74
N LYS A 212 -17.04 0.43 4.66
CA LYS A 212 -17.60 -0.88 4.30
C LYS A 212 -18.92 -0.74 3.54
N TRP A 213 -19.79 0.18 3.98
CA TRP A 213 -21.07 0.44 3.30
C TRP A 213 -20.89 1.07 1.93
N ARG A 214 -19.95 2.03 1.80
CA ARG A 214 -19.54 2.60 0.50
C ARG A 214 -19.14 1.50 -0.47
N TYR A 215 -18.26 0.59 -0.06
CA TYR A 215 -17.79 -0.53 -0.88
C TYR A 215 -18.94 -1.47 -1.25
N ALA A 216 -19.83 -1.79 -0.32
CA ALA A 216 -20.99 -2.63 -0.60
C ALA A 216 -21.92 -2.03 -1.65
N LEU A 217 -22.17 -0.71 -1.61
CA LEU A 217 -22.95 -0.01 -2.63
C LEU A 217 -22.24 0.01 -3.98
N THR A 218 -20.94 0.33 -4.00
CA THR A 218 -20.17 0.35 -5.24
C THR A 218 -20.07 -1.04 -5.88
N LYS A 219 -19.85 -2.11 -5.10
CA LYS A 219 -19.78 -3.49 -5.61
C LYS A 219 -21.10 -3.95 -6.24
N ARG A 220 -22.25 -3.47 -5.74
CA ARG A 220 -23.58 -3.76 -6.29
C ARG A 220 -23.90 -2.95 -7.55
N ASN A 221 -23.18 -1.86 -7.82
CA ASN A 221 -23.36 -1.09 -9.03
C ASN A 221 -22.81 -1.87 -10.24
N PRO A 222 -23.62 -2.18 -11.27
CA PRO A 222 -23.18 -2.95 -12.44
C PRO A 222 -21.96 -2.37 -13.18
N LEU A 223 -21.74 -1.06 -13.10
CA LEU A 223 -20.59 -0.39 -13.71
C LEU A 223 -19.27 -0.79 -13.05
N PHE A 224 -19.29 -1.16 -11.76
CA PHE A 224 -18.09 -1.40 -10.96
C PHE A 224 -18.01 -2.82 -10.42
N SER A 225 -19.10 -3.60 -10.48
CA SER A 225 -19.17 -4.95 -9.90
C SER A 225 -18.02 -5.85 -10.37
N SER A 226 -17.68 -5.80 -11.67
CA SER A 226 -16.59 -6.57 -12.27
C SER A 226 -15.18 -6.16 -11.81
N TRP A 227 -15.05 -5.01 -11.12
CA TRP A 227 -13.75 -4.54 -10.61
C TRP A 227 -13.40 -5.17 -9.28
N PHE A 228 -14.38 -5.60 -8.50
CA PHE A 228 -14.15 -6.23 -7.21
C PHE A 228 -13.82 -7.71 -7.34
N SER A 229 -12.91 -8.16 -6.49
CA SER A 229 -12.65 -9.59 -6.22
C SER A 229 -13.86 -10.30 -5.60
#